data_AF-A0A955NN81-F1
#
_entry.id   AF-A0A955NN81-F1
#
_cell.length_a   1.000
_cell.length_b   1.000
_cell.length_c   1.000
_cell.angle_alpha   90.00
_cell.angle_beta   90.00
_cell.angle_gamma   90.00
#
_symmetry.space_group_name_H-M   'P 1'
#
loop_
_entity.id
_entity.type
_entity.pdbx_description
1 polymer ?
#
loop_
_entity_poly.entity_id
_entity_poly.type
_entity_poly.pdbx_seq_one_letter_code
_entity_poly.pdbx_strand_id
1 'polypeptide(L)'
;ATLVKVVPGFLGLWLLWKREWPALGVGIFTGFLLILGPGVVFGLNPYFDYLPIVLQMGYGSSTWAEAGNAFYVDPGNIGFPALVFRLFHENPRTEPWLDLGFLAKGLCYLWGLGILIGCLASCRIQRRDEDPEMELGVWILGMLLIPSLFWDHYLILALPAWVVLASRLAGNGVNNGILGLAAACWAIACVWVQWANPAYLSGSGMLMLNLPLPGILILFALGFWMAKTGRMPEAPARVQL
;
A
#
# COMPACT_ATOMS: atom_id res chain seq x y z
N ALA A 1 10.45 1.09 9.76
CA ALA A 1 11.27 2.15 9.12
C ALA A 1 10.73 2.60 7.76
N THR A 2 10.27 1.69 6.88
CA THR A 2 9.86 2.04 5.50
C THR A 2 8.55 2.84 5.42
N LEU A 3 7.59 2.58 6.29
CA LEU A 3 6.30 3.30 6.31
C LEU A 3 6.38 4.76 6.76
N VAL A 4 7.29 5.06 7.69
CA VAL A 4 7.60 6.46 8.07
C VAL A 4 8.15 7.26 6.87
N LYS A 5 8.67 6.57 5.83
CA LYS A 5 9.22 7.22 4.62
C LYS A 5 8.17 7.49 3.55
N VAL A 6 7.18 6.61 3.42
CA VAL A 6 6.16 6.69 2.35
C VAL A 6 5.02 7.62 2.76
N VAL A 7 4.62 7.57 4.03
CA VAL A 7 3.48 8.34 4.56
C VAL A 7 3.63 9.85 4.33
N PRO A 8 4.77 10.51 4.59
CA PRO A 8 4.89 11.96 4.38
C PRO A 8 4.76 12.36 2.91
N GLY A 9 5.35 11.58 2.00
CA GLY A 9 5.27 11.84 0.56
C GLY A 9 3.84 11.71 0.04
N PHE A 10 3.14 10.65 0.44
CA PHE A 10 1.75 10.42 0.07
C PHE A 10 0.80 11.43 0.67
N LEU A 11 0.94 11.73 1.97
CA LEU A 11 0.11 12.74 2.62
C LEU A 11 0.36 14.13 2.00
N GLY A 12 1.61 14.46 1.69
CA GLY A 12 1.96 15.68 0.95
C GLY A 12 1.28 15.75 -0.42
N LEU A 13 1.31 14.67 -1.20
CA LEU A 13 0.60 14.58 -2.49
C LEU A 13 -0.91 14.73 -2.33
N TRP A 14 -1.52 14.09 -1.33
CA TRP A 14 -2.94 14.22 -1.05
C TRP A 14 -3.33 15.66 -0.68
N LEU A 15 -2.58 16.29 0.23
CA LEU A 15 -2.80 17.68 0.64
C LEU A 15 -2.60 18.66 -0.53
N LEU A 16 -1.58 18.44 -1.36
CA LEU A 16 -1.36 19.19 -2.59
C LEU A 16 -2.55 19.06 -3.55
N TRP A 17 -3.03 17.84 -3.75
CA TRP A 17 -4.16 17.54 -4.64
C TRP A 17 -5.47 18.17 -4.16
N LYS A 18 -5.75 18.11 -2.85
CA LYS A 18 -6.91 18.77 -2.23
C LYS A 18 -6.71 20.28 -2.06
N ARG A 19 -5.53 20.81 -2.39
CA ARG A 19 -5.16 22.23 -2.27
C ARG A 19 -5.24 22.75 -0.83
N GLU A 20 -4.96 21.88 0.14
CA GLU A 20 -4.94 22.17 1.57
C GLU A 20 -3.60 22.81 1.98
N TRP A 21 -3.28 23.95 1.38
CA TRP A 21 -2.00 24.65 1.58
C TRP A 21 -1.65 24.93 3.04
N PRO A 22 -2.60 25.33 3.92
CA PRO A 22 -2.28 25.54 5.32
C PRO A 22 -1.81 24.25 6.01
N ALA A 23 -2.52 23.14 5.79
CA ALA A 23 -2.15 21.84 6.36
C ALA A 23 -0.82 21.33 5.80
N LEU A 24 -0.58 21.51 4.49
CA LEU A 24 0.70 21.21 3.86
C LEU A 24 1.83 22.04 4.47
N GLY A 25 1.62 23.34 4.67
CA GLY A 25 2.59 24.24 5.28
C GLY A 25 2.94 23.84 6.71
N VAL A 26 1.95 23.50 7.53
CA VAL A 26 2.15 22.97 8.89
C VAL A 26 2.92 21.65 8.86
N GLY A 27 2.59 20.75 7.92
CA GLY A 27 3.29 19.48 7.76
C GLY A 27 4.76 19.65 7.39
N ILE A 28 5.07 20.52 6.42
CA ILE A 28 6.44 20.87 6.01
C ILE A 28 7.20 21.49 7.19
N PHE A 29 6.60 22.47 7.88
CA PHE A 29 7.21 23.12 9.03
C PHE A 29 7.49 22.14 10.17
N THR A 30 6.55 21.24 10.46
CA THR A 30 6.74 20.19 11.47
C THR A 30 7.87 19.25 11.09
N GLY A 31 7.92 18.81 9.83
CA GLY A 31 9.01 17.98 9.32
C GLY A 31 10.37 18.68 9.43
N PHE A 32 10.42 19.98 9.11
CA PHE A 32 11.62 20.80 9.27
C PHE A 32 12.07 20.90 10.73
N LEU A 33 11.16 21.12 11.67
CA LEU A 33 11.48 21.15 13.11
C LEU A 33 11.99 19.79 13.61
N LEU A 34 11.40 18.69 13.13
CA LEU A 34 11.81 17.33 13.49
C LEU A 34 13.21 16.96 12.95
N ILE A 35 13.66 17.60 11.86
CA ILE A 35 15.02 17.44 11.32
C ILE A 35 15.99 18.39 12.05
N LEU A 36 15.63 19.66 12.20
CA LEU A 36 16.49 20.66 12.81
C LEU A 36 16.76 20.39 14.29
N GLY A 37 15.76 19.98 15.07
CA GLY A 37 15.91 19.76 16.51
C GLY A 37 17.07 18.81 16.83
N PRO A 38 17.05 17.56 16.32
CA PRO A 38 18.17 16.65 16.45
C PRO A 38 19.40 17.10 15.65
N GLY A 39 19.23 17.74 14.49
CA GLY A 39 20.32 18.25 13.67
C GLY A 39 21.20 19.29 14.37
N VAL A 40 20.63 20.12 15.25
CA VAL A 40 21.38 21.08 16.07
C VAL A 40 22.22 20.38 17.14
N VAL A 41 21.73 19.28 17.70
CA VAL A 41 22.39 18.55 18.79
C VAL A 41 23.43 17.55 18.27
N PHE A 42 23.11 16.84 17.19
CA PHE A 42 23.89 15.71 16.68
C PHE A 42 24.56 16.00 15.32
N GLY A 43 24.34 17.18 14.75
CA GLY A 43 24.79 17.53 13.40
C GLY A 43 23.86 17.01 12.30
N LEU A 44 24.02 17.54 11.08
CA LEU A 44 23.21 17.15 9.92
C LEU A 44 23.77 15.98 9.11
N ASN A 45 25.03 15.58 9.35
CA ASN A 45 25.70 14.52 8.59
C ASN A 45 24.91 13.20 8.53
N PRO A 46 24.32 12.69 9.64
CA PRO A 46 23.55 11.45 9.59
C PRO A 46 22.38 11.47 8.58
N TYR A 47 21.78 12.64 8.34
CA TYR A 47 20.70 12.78 7.35
C TYR A 47 21.24 12.70 5.91
N PHE A 48 22.40 13.30 5.65
CA PHE A 48 23.06 13.24 4.35
C PHE A 48 23.64 11.84 4.07
N ASP A 49 24.23 11.20 5.07
CA ASP A 49 24.73 9.82 4.99
C ASP A 49 23.59 8.83 4.72
N TYR A 50 22.36 9.18 5.08
CA TYR A 50 21.18 8.38 4.81
C TYR A 50 20.63 8.53 3.39
N LEU A 51 20.94 9.62 2.69
CA LEU A 51 20.37 9.91 1.37
C LEU A 51 20.71 8.83 0.33
N PRO A 52 21.96 8.33 0.21
CA PRO A 52 22.28 7.22 -0.68
C PRO A 52 21.46 5.96 -0.39
N ILE A 53 21.20 5.66 0.89
CA ILE A 53 20.39 4.51 1.31
C ILE A 53 18.94 4.68 0.81
N VAL A 54 18.36 5.88 0.91
CA VAL A 54 17.01 6.16 0.40
C VAL A 54 16.95 5.98 -1.12
N LEU A 55 17.98 6.42 -1.85
CA LEU A 55 18.04 6.28 -3.31
C LEU A 55 18.12 4.81 -3.76
N GLN A 56 18.61 3.91 -2.91
CA GLN A 56 18.63 2.46 -3.15
C GLN A 56 17.27 1.76 -2.91
N MET A 57 16.23 2.45 -2.40
CA MET A 57 14.92 1.85 -2.08
C MET A 57 13.94 1.75 -3.25
N GLY A 58 14.40 1.90 -4.49
CA GLY A 58 13.59 1.75 -5.70
C GLY A 58 13.01 0.35 -5.93
N TYR A 59 12.20 0.20 -6.97
CA TYR A 59 11.74 -1.10 -7.44
C TYR A 59 12.92 -1.91 -8.00
N GLY A 60 13.04 -3.17 -7.57
CA GLY A 60 14.12 -4.06 -7.99
C GLY A 60 15.46 -3.78 -7.33
N SER A 61 15.46 -3.00 -6.25
CA SER A 61 16.67 -2.71 -5.49
C SER A 61 16.44 -2.95 -4.01
N SER A 62 17.51 -3.33 -3.31
CA SER A 62 17.50 -3.56 -1.88
C SER A 62 18.44 -2.56 -1.23
N THR A 63 17.96 -1.88 -0.19
CA THR A 63 18.90 -1.31 0.79
C THR A 63 19.70 -2.44 1.41
N TRP A 64 21.01 -2.24 1.53
CA TRP A 64 21.92 -3.26 2.07
C TRP A 64 22.13 -4.47 1.13
N ALA A 65 21.93 -4.29 -0.18
CA ALA A 65 22.32 -5.28 -1.19
C ALA A 65 23.80 -5.70 -1.01
N GLU A 66 24.68 -4.76 -0.68
CA GLU A 66 26.10 -5.01 -0.38
C GLU A 66 26.33 -5.94 0.82
N ALA A 67 25.38 -5.98 1.76
CA ALA A 67 25.38 -6.89 2.91
C ALA A 67 24.61 -8.19 2.64
N GLY A 68 24.29 -8.50 1.37
CA GLY A 68 23.57 -9.70 0.95
C GLY A 68 22.05 -9.66 1.20
N ASN A 69 21.48 -8.51 1.57
CA ASN A 69 20.04 -8.40 1.81
C ASN A 69 19.28 -8.16 0.50
N ALA A 70 18.21 -8.92 0.28
CA ALA A 70 17.37 -8.84 -0.92
C ALA A 70 15.89 -8.62 -0.55
N PHE A 71 15.60 -7.54 0.19
CA PHE A 71 14.27 -7.28 0.76
C PHE A 71 13.16 -7.13 -0.29
N TYR A 72 13.51 -6.70 -1.51
CA TYR A 72 12.55 -6.52 -2.60
C TYR A 72 11.98 -7.85 -3.15
N VAL A 73 12.64 -8.99 -2.89
CA VAL A 73 12.17 -10.34 -3.28
C VAL A 73 11.95 -11.26 -2.08
N ASP A 74 12.26 -10.78 -0.87
CA ASP A 74 12.12 -11.56 0.36
C ASP A 74 10.74 -12.22 0.44
N PRO A 75 10.64 -13.52 0.77
CA PRO A 75 9.36 -14.23 0.83
C PRO A 75 8.32 -13.51 1.69
N GLY A 76 8.71 -12.88 2.81
CA GLY A 76 7.81 -12.11 3.68
C GLY A 76 7.32 -10.79 3.09
N ASN A 77 7.89 -10.34 1.97
CA ASN A 77 7.40 -9.19 1.22
C ASN A 77 6.23 -9.62 0.31
N ILE A 78 5.01 -9.32 0.76
CA ILE A 78 3.74 -9.63 0.11
C ILE A 78 3.31 -8.61 -0.95
N GLY A 79 4.13 -7.60 -1.21
CA GLY A 79 3.86 -6.57 -2.20
C GLY A 79 3.79 -7.11 -3.63
N PHE A 80 2.96 -6.48 -4.46
CA PHE A 80 2.92 -6.77 -5.90
C PHE A 80 4.30 -6.59 -6.57
N PRO A 81 5.11 -5.56 -6.25
CA PRO A 81 6.45 -5.45 -6.81
C PRO A 81 7.32 -6.68 -6.51
N ALA A 82 7.26 -7.20 -5.28
CA ALA A 82 8.01 -8.38 -4.89
C ALA A 82 7.56 -9.65 -5.65
N LEU A 83 6.25 -9.83 -5.82
CA LEU A 83 5.70 -10.92 -6.64
C LEU A 83 6.28 -10.88 -8.05
N VAL A 84 6.20 -9.72 -8.69
CA VAL A 84 6.66 -9.55 -10.07
C VAL A 84 8.17 -9.80 -10.20
N PHE A 85 8.98 -9.30 -9.27
CA PHE A 85 10.42 -9.60 -9.28
C PHE A 85 10.71 -11.09 -9.03
N ARG A 86 9.98 -11.75 -8.14
CA ARG A 86 10.12 -13.21 -7.94
C ARG A 86 9.75 -14.02 -9.18
N LEU A 87 8.73 -13.59 -9.93
CA LEU A 87 8.25 -14.29 -11.13
C LEU A 87 9.13 -14.04 -12.36
N PHE A 88 9.70 -12.84 -12.48
CA PHE A 88 10.30 -12.36 -13.74
C PHE A 88 11.77 -11.92 -13.64
N HIS A 89 12.44 -12.11 -12.51
CA HIS A 89 13.84 -11.69 -12.36
C HIS A 89 14.66 -12.70 -11.54
N GLU A 90 15.84 -13.04 -12.03
CA GLU A 90 16.80 -13.83 -11.27
C GLU A 90 17.15 -13.14 -9.94
N ASN A 91 17.09 -13.89 -8.84
CA ASN A 91 17.27 -13.33 -7.51
C ASN A 91 17.71 -14.43 -6.51
N PRO A 92 18.28 -14.07 -5.34
CA PRO A 92 18.87 -15.04 -4.42
C PRO A 92 17.85 -15.79 -3.54
N ARG A 93 16.54 -15.57 -3.72
CA ARG A 93 15.50 -16.10 -2.82
C ARG A 93 14.53 -17.07 -3.51
N THR A 94 14.28 -16.89 -4.80
CA THR A 94 13.32 -17.71 -5.56
C THR A 94 13.81 -18.02 -6.96
N GLU A 95 13.22 -19.05 -7.57
CA GLU A 95 13.44 -19.42 -8.96
C GLU A 95 12.37 -18.77 -9.86
N PRO A 96 12.71 -17.78 -10.70
CA PRO A 96 11.73 -17.11 -11.54
C PRO A 96 11.17 -18.06 -12.63
N TRP A 97 9.96 -17.78 -13.11
CA TRP A 97 9.39 -18.51 -14.24
C TRP A 97 10.07 -18.13 -15.56
N LEU A 98 10.43 -16.85 -15.69
CA LEU A 98 11.12 -16.27 -16.83
C LEU A 98 12.12 -15.24 -16.32
N ASP A 99 13.28 -15.12 -16.95
CA ASP A 99 14.21 -14.04 -16.61
C ASP A 99 14.04 -12.85 -17.56
N LEU A 100 13.13 -11.95 -17.18
CA LEU A 100 12.75 -10.74 -17.91
C LEU A 100 12.77 -9.54 -16.96
N GLY A 101 13.93 -9.24 -16.35
CA GLY A 101 14.05 -8.18 -15.34
C GLY A 101 13.52 -6.81 -15.76
N PHE A 102 13.61 -6.46 -17.05
CA PHE A 102 13.04 -5.22 -17.58
C PHE A 102 11.51 -5.19 -17.48
N LEU A 103 10.86 -6.34 -17.74
CA LEU A 103 9.41 -6.49 -17.62
C LEU A 103 9.00 -6.34 -16.15
N ALA A 104 9.77 -6.95 -15.25
CA ALA A 104 9.52 -6.85 -13.81
C ALA A 104 9.48 -5.38 -13.35
N LYS A 105 10.50 -4.62 -13.73
CA LYS A 105 10.60 -3.19 -13.39
C LYS A 105 9.49 -2.36 -14.03
N GLY A 106 9.17 -2.62 -15.31
CA GLY A 106 8.08 -1.94 -16.01
C GLY A 106 6.72 -2.15 -15.35
N LEU A 107 6.39 -3.40 -15.00
CA LEU A 107 5.16 -3.76 -14.31
C LEU A 107 5.06 -3.10 -12.92
N CYS A 108 6.17 -2.98 -12.19
CA CYS A 108 6.18 -2.29 -10.89
C CYS A 108 5.86 -0.80 -11.01
N TYR A 109 6.41 -0.11 -12.03
CA TYR A 109 6.08 1.30 -12.26
C TYR A 109 4.63 1.49 -12.71
N LEU A 110 4.14 0.63 -13.62
CA LEU A 110 2.75 0.66 -14.06
C LEU A 110 1.80 0.41 -12.88
N TRP A 111 2.14 -0.51 -12.01
CA TRP A 111 1.42 -0.77 -10.77
C TRP A 111 1.37 0.45 -9.86
N GLY A 112 2.55 1.00 -9.52
CA GLY A 112 2.64 2.17 -8.65
C GLY A 112 1.85 3.36 -9.20
N LEU A 113 1.96 3.60 -10.51
CA LEU A 113 1.20 4.64 -11.21
C LEU A 113 -0.30 4.36 -11.19
N GLY A 114 -0.73 3.12 -11.45
CA GLY A 114 -2.13 2.73 -11.44
C GLY A 114 -2.80 2.93 -10.08
N ILE A 115 -2.13 2.50 -8.99
CA ILE A 115 -2.64 2.73 -7.63
C ILE A 115 -2.67 4.22 -7.29
N LEU A 116 -1.66 4.99 -7.70
CA LEU A 116 -1.61 6.43 -7.45
C LEU A 116 -2.76 7.16 -8.19
N ILE A 117 -2.98 6.82 -9.46
CA ILE A 117 -4.12 7.33 -10.23
C ILE A 117 -5.43 6.95 -9.55
N GLY A 118 -5.55 5.72 -9.04
CA GLY A 118 -6.71 5.29 -8.24
C GLY A 118 -6.95 6.19 -7.02
N CYS A 119 -5.92 6.46 -6.22
CA CYS A 119 -6.00 7.33 -5.04
C CYS A 119 -6.39 8.78 -5.42
N LEU A 120 -5.81 9.32 -6.50
CA LEU A 120 -6.14 10.66 -6.98
C LEU A 120 -7.56 10.72 -7.55
N ALA A 121 -8.00 9.68 -8.26
CA ALA A 121 -9.32 9.61 -8.87
C ALA A 121 -10.44 9.35 -7.85
N SER A 122 -10.13 8.74 -6.69
CA SER A 122 -11.06 8.66 -5.55
C SER A 122 -11.26 10.00 -4.87
N CYS A 123 -10.25 10.88 -4.89
CA CYS A 123 -10.39 12.24 -4.37
C CYS A 123 -11.24 13.08 -5.31
N ARG A 124 -12.28 13.68 -4.76
CA ARG A 124 -13.04 14.72 -5.45
C ARG A 124 -12.48 16.09 -5.04
N ILE A 125 -12.14 16.92 -6.02
CA ILE A 125 -11.33 18.12 -5.81
C ILE A 125 -12.13 19.28 -5.17
N GLN A 126 -13.47 19.19 -5.06
CA GLN A 126 -14.30 20.40 -4.89
C GLN A 126 -15.55 20.34 -4.00
N ARG A 127 -15.96 19.25 -3.32
CA ARG A 127 -17.14 19.32 -2.44
C ARG A 127 -16.77 19.26 -0.96
N ARG A 128 -17.22 20.29 -0.24
CA ARG A 128 -17.02 20.52 1.20
C ARG A 128 -17.86 19.57 2.08
N ASP A 129 -18.77 18.80 1.47
CA ASP A 129 -19.66 17.82 2.12
C ASP A 129 -19.16 16.36 1.96
N GLU A 130 -17.88 16.16 1.64
CA GLU A 130 -17.33 14.84 1.27
C GLU A 130 -16.86 14.04 2.48
N ASP A 131 -17.03 12.71 2.38
CA ASP A 131 -16.58 11.66 3.30
C ASP A 131 -15.05 11.55 3.30
N PRO A 132 -14.34 12.32 4.15
CA PRO A 132 -12.88 12.41 4.08
C PRO A 132 -12.23 11.17 4.69
N GLU A 133 -12.98 10.44 5.51
CA GLU A 133 -12.57 9.20 6.17
C GLU A 133 -12.39 8.11 5.12
N MET A 134 -13.32 7.98 4.18
CA MET A 134 -13.22 6.99 3.10
C MET A 134 -12.08 7.33 2.14
N GLU A 135 -11.92 8.60 1.76
CA GLU A 135 -10.77 9.04 0.94
C GLU A 135 -9.46 8.67 1.64
N LEU A 136 -9.32 9.03 2.92
CA LEU A 136 -8.15 8.72 3.71
C LEU A 136 -7.91 7.21 3.81
N GLY A 137 -8.97 6.40 3.96
CA GLY A 137 -8.89 4.94 3.94
C GLY A 137 -8.30 4.39 2.64
N VAL A 138 -8.74 4.90 1.49
CA VAL A 138 -8.18 4.52 0.17
C VAL A 138 -6.71 4.90 0.07
N TRP A 139 -6.33 6.08 0.55
CA TRP A 139 -4.94 6.55 0.55
C TRP A 139 -4.04 5.71 1.47
N ILE A 140 -4.53 5.31 2.64
CA ILE A 140 -3.82 4.40 3.55
C ILE A 140 -3.54 3.05 2.87
N LEU A 141 -4.54 2.48 2.19
CA LEU A 141 -4.36 1.25 1.41
C LEU A 141 -3.38 1.46 0.23
N GLY A 142 -3.46 2.60 -0.44
CA GLY A 142 -2.51 2.98 -1.51
C GLY A 142 -1.06 3.08 -1.01
N MET A 143 -0.85 3.62 0.19
CA MET A 143 0.47 3.68 0.84
C MET A 143 1.05 2.31 1.15
N LEU A 144 0.24 1.26 1.27
CA LEU A 144 0.69 -0.12 1.43
C LEU A 144 0.96 -0.81 0.08
N LEU A 145 0.17 -0.48 -0.94
CA LEU A 145 0.22 -1.14 -2.24
C LEU A 145 1.32 -0.62 -3.17
N ILE A 146 1.76 0.63 -3.01
CA ILE A 146 2.76 1.25 -3.89
C ILE A 146 4.21 0.89 -3.53
N PRO A 147 4.64 0.90 -2.27
CA PRO A 147 6.05 0.69 -1.94
C PRO A 147 6.59 -0.65 -2.43
N SER A 148 7.90 -0.69 -2.69
CA SER A 148 8.62 -1.93 -3.03
C SER A 148 8.61 -2.95 -1.90
N LEU A 149 8.37 -2.50 -0.65
CA LEU A 149 8.32 -3.33 0.54
C LEU A 149 6.94 -3.24 1.19
N PHE A 150 6.20 -4.35 1.16
CA PHE A 150 4.95 -4.52 1.88
C PHE A 150 5.02 -5.83 2.66
N TRP A 151 5.25 -5.78 3.97
CA TRP A 151 5.34 -6.96 4.82
C TRP A 151 4.01 -7.21 5.54
N ASP A 152 3.79 -8.44 5.98
CA ASP A 152 2.61 -8.85 6.75
C ASP A 152 2.31 -7.92 7.95
N HIS A 153 3.31 -7.56 8.75
CA HIS A 153 3.11 -6.69 9.90
C HIS A 153 2.75 -5.25 9.52
N TYR A 154 2.85 -4.85 8.25
CA TYR A 154 2.33 -3.56 7.77
C TYR A 154 0.81 -3.56 7.58
N LEU A 155 0.17 -4.73 7.53
CA LEU A 155 -1.29 -4.86 7.44
C LEU A 155 -2.01 -4.23 8.63
N ILE A 156 -1.35 -4.06 9.77
CA ILE A 156 -1.92 -3.31 10.90
C ILE A 156 -2.31 -1.88 10.51
N LEU A 157 -1.62 -1.30 9.53
CA LEU A 157 -1.94 0.04 9.04
C LEU A 157 -3.12 0.07 8.09
N ALA A 158 -3.56 -1.08 7.56
CA ALA A 158 -4.81 -1.16 6.83
C ALA A 158 -6.03 -1.17 7.77
N LEU A 159 -5.82 -1.34 9.09
CA LEU A 159 -6.91 -1.41 10.06
C LEU A 159 -7.79 -0.15 10.10
N PRO A 160 -7.26 1.09 10.10
CA PRO A 160 -8.11 2.29 10.04
C PRO A 160 -8.97 2.34 8.76
N ALA A 161 -8.39 1.99 7.61
CA ALA A 161 -9.12 1.92 6.35
C ALA A 161 -10.23 0.85 6.40
N TRP A 162 -9.93 -0.31 6.99
CA TRP A 162 -10.90 -1.38 7.22
C TRP A 162 -12.04 -0.93 8.14
N VAL A 163 -11.75 -0.26 9.26
CA VAL A 163 -12.75 0.21 10.22
C VAL A 163 -13.71 1.21 9.57
N VAL A 164 -13.17 2.15 8.78
CA VAL A 164 -14.00 3.11 8.02
C VAL A 164 -14.87 2.39 6.99
N LEU A 165 -14.32 1.43 6.25
CA LEU A 165 -15.07 0.65 5.28
C LEU A 165 -16.20 -0.15 5.97
N ALA A 166 -15.88 -0.88 7.03
CA ALA A 166 -16.81 -1.72 7.76
C ALA A 166 -17.92 -0.89 8.42
N SER A 167 -17.60 0.26 9.02
CA SER A 167 -18.58 1.13 9.67
C SER A 167 -19.57 1.71 8.65
N ARG A 168 -19.09 2.09 7.46
CA ARG A 168 -19.95 2.55 6.37
C ARG A 168 -20.85 1.42 5.88
N LEU A 169 -20.31 0.22 5.66
CA LEU A 169 -21.09 -0.93 5.22
C LEU A 169 -22.17 -1.32 6.24
N ALA A 170 -21.86 -1.28 7.54
CA ALA A 170 -22.79 -1.62 8.61
C ALA A 170 -23.88 -0.56 8.84
N GLY A 171 -23.52 0.74 8.83
CA GLY A 171 -24.44 1.83 9.18
C GLY A 171 -25.52 2.15 8.15
N ASN A 172 -25.43 1.61 6.94
CA ASN A 172 -26.28 2.00 5.81
C ASN A 172 -27.15 0.86 5.25
N GLY A 173 -27.30 -0.24 5.99
CA GLY A 173 -28.16 -1.36 5.55
C GLY A 173 -27.68 -2.03 4.27
N VAL A 174 -26.38 -2.03 4.00
CA VAL A 174 -25.78 -2.66 2.80
C VAL A 174 -26.09 -4.15 2.79
N ASN A 175 -26.17 -4.71 1.58
CA ASN A 175 -26.25 -6.15 1.39
C ASN A 175 -25.20 -6.88 2.26
N ASN A 176 -25.66 -7.73 3.18
CA ASN A 176 -24.80 -8.54 4.06
C ASN A 176 -23.73 -9.33 3.28
N GLY A 177 -23.97 -9.64 2.00
CA GLY A 177 -22.98 -10.25 1.13
C GLY A 177 -21.73 -9.40 0.89
N ILE A 178 -21.86 -8.07 0.81
CA ILE A 178 -20.73 -7.16 0.58
C ILE A 178 -19.93 -6.95 1.86
N LEU A 179 -20.62 -6.84 3.01
CA LEU A 179 -19.96 -6.85 4.31
C LEU A 179 -19.22 -8.18 4.53
N GLY A 180 -19.86 -9.30 4.20
CA GLY A 180 -19.25 -10.64 4.25
C GLY A 180 -18.04 -10.78 3.33
N LEU A 181 -18.12 -10.26 2.10
CA LEU A 181 -16.98 -10.21 1.18
C LEU A 181 -15.83 -9.38 1.76
N ALA A 182 -16.12 -8.18 2.26
CA ALA A 182 -15.10 -7.30 2.79
C ALA A 182 -14.42 -7.92 4.03
N ALA A 183 -15.18 -8.59 4.90
CA ALA A 183 -14.66 -9.33 6.05
C ALA A 183 -13.82 -10.54 5.62
N ALA A 184 -14.24 -11.27 4.58
CA ALA A 184 -13.46 -12.36 4.00
C ALA A 184 -12.14 -11.86 3.40
N CYS A 185 -12.15 -10.73 2.69
CA CYS A 185 -10.94 -10.10 2.16
C CYS A 185 -9.98 -9.65 3.27
N TRP A 186 -10.51 -9.11 4.37
CA TRP A 186 -9.69 -8.80 5.55
C TRP A 186 -9.09 -10.06 6.18
N ALA A 187 -9.88 -11.12 6.31
CA ALA A 187 -9.40 -12.40 6.82
C ALA A 187 -8.28 -12.98 5.93
N ILE A 188 -8.44 -12.93 4.60
CA ILE A 188 -7.42 -13.33 3.62
C ILE A 188 -6.15 -12.49 3.76
N ALA A 189 -6.29 -11.18 3.91
CA ALA A 189 -5.16 -10.29 4.13
C ALA A 189 -4.37 -10.69 5.39
N CYS A 190 -5.05 -11.14 6.45
CA CYS A 190 -4.44 -11.56 7.70
C CYS A 190 -3.99 -13.03 7.73
N VAL A 191 -4.08 -13.78 6.63
CA VAL A 191 -3.65 -15.19 6.60
C VAL A 191 -2.15 -15.28 6.86
N TRP A 192 -1.78 -16.10 7.84
CA TRP A 192 -0.39 -16.44 8.08
C TRP A 192 0.10 -17.40 6.99
N VAL A 193 1.18 -17.01 6.29
CA VAL A 193 1.83 -17.83 5.27
C VAL A 193 3.16 -18.33 5.82
N GLN A 194 3.47 -19.60 5.62
CA GLN A 194 4.75 -20.17 6.00
C GLN A 194 5.84 -19.77 4.99
N TRP A 195 6.37 -18.56 5.13
CA TRP A 195 7.33 -17.91 4.23
C TRP A 195 8.60 -18.74 3.94
N ALA A 196 9.01 -19.58 4.88
CA ALA A 196 10.20 -20.43 4.77
C ALA A 196 9.93 -21.80 4.13
N ASN A 197 8.70 -22.09 3.68
CA ASN A 197 8.38 -23.36 3.06
C ASN A 197 9.06 -23.47 1.67
N PRO A 198 9.96 -24.44 1.44
CA PRO A 198 10.66 -24.58 0.16
C PRO A 198 9.71 -24.74 -1.04
N ALA A 199 8.52 -25.32 -0.83
CA ALA A 199 7.52 -25.48 -1.87
C ALA A 199 6.98 -24.14 -2.41
N TYR A 200 7.21 -23.02 -1.71
CA TYR A 200 6.77 -21.70 -2.13
C TYR A 200 7.87 -20.88 -2.81
N LEU A 201 9.11 -21.40 -2.91
CA LEU A 201 10.25 -20.66 -3.47
C LEU A 201 10.42 -20.85 -4.98
N SER A 202 9.60 -21.69 -5.61
CA SER A 202 9.65 -21.94 -7.06
C SER A 202 8.26 -22.26 -7.63
N GLY A 203 8.16 -22.26 -8.97
CA GLY A 203 6.94 -22.65 -9.69
C GLY A 203 5.68 -21.88 -9.25
N SER A 204 4.51 -22.52 -9.30
CA SER A 204 3.24 -21.91 -8.87
C SER A 204 3.17 -21.64 -7.37
N GLY A 205 4.03 -22.28 -6.57
CA GLY A 205 4.11 -22.08 -5.12
C GLY A 205 4.44 -20.64 -4.73
N MET A 206 5.18 -19.90 -5.57
CA MET A 206 5.48 -18.48 -5.32
C MET A 206 4.23 -17.60 -5.21
N LEU A 207 3.12 -17.98 -5.84
CA LEU A 207 1.86 -17.23 -5.73
C LEU A 207 1.30 -17.28 -4.30
N MET A 208 1.61 -18.33 -3.54
CA MET A 208 1.18 -18.47 -2.14
C MET A 208 1.84 -17.43 -1.25
N LEU A 209 3.04 -16.94 -1.62
CA LEU A 209 3.73 -15.86 -0.91
C LEU A 209 2.99 -14.50 -1.04
N ASN A 210 1.99 -14.40 -1.91
CA ASN A 210 1.22 -13.17 -2.07
C ASN A 210 -0.27 -13.39 -1.77
N LEU A 211 -0.64 -14.48 -1.07
CA LEU A 211 -2.02 -14.77 -0.71
C LEU A 211 -2.74 -13.61 0.03
N PRO A 212 -2.06 -12.82 0.90
CA PRO A 212 -2.67 -11.62 1.48
C PRO A 212 -3.04 -10.50 0.49
N LEU A 213 -2.31 -10.39 -0.61
CA LEU A 213 -2.39 -9.25 -1.54
C LEU A 213 -3.79 -9.09 -2.20
N PRO A 214 -4.43 -10.15 -2.73
CA PRO A 214 -5.80 -10.07 -3.24
C PRO A 214 -6.80 -9.48 -2.23
N GLY A 215 -6.68 -9.81 -0.95
CA GLY A 215 -7.55 -9.27 0.11
C GLY A 215 -7.45 -7.75 0.18
N ILE A 216 -6.24 -7.22 0.23
CA ILE A 216 -5.99 -5.77 0.25
C ILE A 216 -6.43 -5.08 -1.04
N LEU A 217 -6.26 -5.73 -2.20
CA LEU A 217 -6.69 -5.15 -3.48
C LEU A 217 -8.19 -5.03 -3.61
N ILE A 218 -8.93 -6.03 -3.15
CA ILE A 218 -10.39 -5.97 -3.16
C ILE A 218 -10.87 -4.89 -2.18
N LEU A 219 -10.26 -4.79 -0.99
CA LEU A 219 -10.56 -3.72 -0.04
C LEU A 219 -10.27 -2.34 -0.63
N PHE A 220 -9.16 -2.18 -1.34
CA PHE A 220 -8.83 -0.95 -2.05
C PHE A 220 -9.86 -0.61 -3.12
N ALA A 221 -10.26 -1.59 -3.93
CA ALA A 221 -11.26 -1.41 -4.97
C ALA A 221 -12.64 -1.04 -4.41
N LEU A 222 -13.06 -1.70 -3.32
CA LEU A 222 -14.30 -1.38 -2.60
C LEU A 222 -14.27 0.03 -2.02
N GLY A 223 -13.19 0.39 -1.33
CA GLY A 223 -13.00 1.73 -0.78
C GLY A 223 -12.98 2.80 -1.87
N PHE A 224 -12.24 2.57 -2.96
CA PHE A 224 -12.19 3.45 -4.12
C PHE A 224 -13.59 3.68 -4.70
N TRP A 225 -14.34 2.59 -4.89
CA TRP A 225 -15.67 2.65 -5.46
C TRP A 225 -16.63 3.43 -4.55
N MET A 226 -16.62 3.17 -3.24
CA MET A 226 -17.44 3.91 -2.27
C MET A 226 -17.08 5.39 -2.21
N ALA A 227 -15.78 5.73 -2.17
CA ALA A 227 -15.30 7.11 -2.26
C ALA A 227 -15.78 7.77 -3.58
N LYS A 228 -15.72 7.03 -4.69
CA LYS A 228 -16.01 7.59 -6.02
C LYS A 228 -17.49 7.80 -6.28
N THR A 229 -18.35 6.89 -5.86
CA THR A 229 -19.79 6.99 -6.14
C THR A 229 -20.49 7.82 -5.07
N GLY A 230 -20.02 7.78 -3.81
CA GLY A 230 -20.81 8.21 -2.66
C GLY A 230 -22.15 7.47 -2.55
N ARG A 231 -22.34 6.42 -3.37
CA ARG A 231 -23.54 5.59 -3.45
C ARG A 231 -23.16 4.20 -3.03
N MET A 232 -23.93 3.67 -2.10
CA MET A 232 -23.83 2.28 -1.69
C MET A 232 -24.34 1.35 -2.78
N PRO A 233 -23.91 0.08 -2.78
CA PRO A 233 -24.52 -0.95 -3.60
C PRO A 233 -25.89 -1.15 -3.02
N GLU A 234 -26.91 -0.66 -3.70
CA GLU A 234 -28.28 -0.88 -3.28
C GLU A 234 -28.48 -2.39 -3.10
N ALA A 235 -28.99 -2.79 -1.94
CA ALA A 235 -29.43 -4.15 -1.76
C ALA A 235 -30.48 -4.42 -2.85
N PRO A 236 -30.44 -5.59 -3.53
CA PRO A 236 -31.48 -5.94 -4.49
C PRO A 236 -32.83 -5.76 -3.79
N ALA A 237 -33.73 -5.01 -4.42
CA ALA A 237 -35.03 -4.68 -3.86
C ALA A 237 -35.64 -5.95 -3.28
N ARG A 238 -35.90 -5.98 -1.96
CA ARG A 238 -36.54 -7.13 -1.33
C ARG A 238 -37.87 -7.31 -2.06
N VAL A 239 -38.00 -8.41 -2.79
CA VAL A 239 -39.29 -8.84 -3.34
C VAL A 239 -40.20 -8.99 -2.13
N GLN A 240 -41.16 -8.08 -2.00
CA GLN A 240 -42.22 -8.22 -1.00
C GLN A 240 -43.04 -9.44 -1.44
N LEU A 241 -42.85 -10.55 -0.72
CA LEU A 241 -43.67 -11.76 -0.82
C LEU A 241 -44.93 -11.59 0.04
#